data_AF-A0A1U7PY89-F1
#
_entry.id   AF-A0A1U7PY89-F1
#
_cell.length_a   1.000
_cell.length_b   1.000
_cell.length_c   1.000
_cell.angle_alpha   90.00
_cell.angle_beta   90.00
_cell.angle_gamma   90.00
#
_symmetry.space_group_name_H-M   'P 1'
#
loop_
_entity.id
_entity.type
_entity.pdbx_description
1 polymer ?
#
loop_
_entity_poly.entity_id
_entity_poly.type
_entity_poly.pdbx_seq_one_letter_code
_entity_poly.pdbx_strand_id
1 'polypeptide(L)' 'MTLKEFLEENPIIKNAVLARSMYPNNKSAHTKLANKLAENKSGTGKQRVTDTDEALAKEELEKLIHRIVAFINQ' A
#
# COMPACT_ATOMS: atom_id res chain seq x y z
N MET A 1 0.70 8.92 11.57
CA MET A 1 0.98 7.49 11.36
C MET A 1 1.67 7.30 10.03
N THR A 2 2.57 6.32 9.97
CA THR A 2 3.20 5.85 8.74
C THR A 2 2.24 4.92 7.98
N LEU A 3 2.49 4.69 6.68
CA LEU A 3 1.74 3.69 5.92
C LEU A 3 1.82 2.29 6.55
N LYS A 4 2.94 1.95 7.17
CA LYS A 4 3.13 0.66 7.84
C LYS A 4 2.19 0.52 9.04
N GLU A 5 2.23 1.49 9.96
CA GLU A 5 1.38 1.51 11.15
C GLU A 5 -0.09 1.42 10.77
N PHE A 6 -0.52 2.21 9.77
CA PHE A 6 -1.89 2.17 9.27
C PHE A 6 -2.32 0.78 8.79
N LEU A 7 -1.49 0.09 8.02
CA LEU A 7 -1.81 -1.24 7.48
C LEU A 7 -1.79 -2.33 8.56
N GLU A 8 -0.95 -2.19 9.58
CA GLU A 8 -0.91 -3.09 10.74
C GLU A 8 -2.18 -2.94 11.60
N GLU A 9 -2.67 -1.72 11.78
CA GLU A 9 -3.92 -1.43 12.51
C GLU A 9 -5.18 -1.83 11.73
N ASN A 10 -5.09 -1.96 10.40
CA ASN A 10 -6.24 -2.20 9.52
C ASN A 10 -6.07 -3.47 8.66
N PRO A 11 -6.08 -4.68 9.24
CA PRO A 11 -5.80 -5.95 8.55
C PRO A 11 -6.85 -6.32 7.49
N ILE A 12 -8.01 -5.66 7.48
CA ILE A 12 -9.01 -5.79 6.41
C ILE A 12 -8.46 -5.32 5.05
N ILE A 13 -7.48 -4.42 5.07
CA ILE A 13 -6.78 -3.92 3.88
C ILE A 13 -5.67 -4.90 3.52
N LYS A 14 -5.93 -5.77 2.55
CA LYS A 14 -4.94 -6.74 2.08
C LYS A 14 -3.80 -6.05 1.32
N ASN A 15 -2.59 -6.04 1.88
CA ASN A 15 -1.38 -5.46 1.28
C ASN A 15 -1.14 -5.89 -0.18
N ALA A 16 -1.40 -7.16 -0.52
CA ALA A 16 -1.24 -7.65 -1.89
C ALA A 16 -2.19 -6.98 -2.89
N VAL A 17 -3.40 -6.63 -2.46
CA VAL A 17 -4.40 -5.95 -3.29
C VAL A 17 -4.00 -4.49 -3.44
N LEU A 18 -3.71 -3.81 -2.33
CA LEU A 18 -3.25 -2.43 -2.32
C LEU A 18 -2.00 -2.25 -3.20
N ALA A 19 -1.01 -3.13 -3.06
CA ALA A 19 0.21 -3.06 -3.84
C ALA A 19 -0.02 -3.17 -5.36
N ARG A 20 -0.90 -4.07 -5.81
CA ARG A 20 -1.24 -4.22 -7.23
C ARG A 20 -1.90 -2.96 -7.78
N SER A 21 -2.74 -2.32 -6.97
CA SER A 21 -3.34 -1.03 -7.32
C SER A 21 -2.31 0.10 -7.40
N MET A 22 -1.40 0.20 -6.42
CA MET A 22 -0.36 1.23 -6.39
C MET A 22 0.66 1.09 -7.54
N TYR A 23 0.98 -0.13 -7.93
CA TYR A 23 2.01 -0.43 -8.93
C TYR A 23 1.47 -1.32 -10.07
N PRO A 24 0.54 -0.83 -10.91
CA PRO A 24 -0.23 -1.66 -11.84
C PRO A 24 0.64 -2.38 -12.88
N ASN A 25 1.77 -1.77 -13.27
CA ASN A 25 2.69 -2.34 -14.25
C ASN A 25 3.81 -3.20 -13.64
N ASN A 26 3.80 -3.41 -12.32
CA ASN A 26 4.83 -4.17 -11.62
C ASN A 26 4.37 -5.61 -11.31
N LYS A 27 4.95 -6.59 -12.01
CA LYS A 27 4.65 -8.02 -11.82
C LYS A 27 4.92 -8.53 -10.38
N SER A 28 5.76 -7.83 -9.64
CA SER A 28 6.14 -8.15 -8.25
C SER A 28 5.68 -7.06 -7.28
N ALA A 29 4.57 -6.37 -7.57
CA ALA A 29 4.04 -5.27 -6.77
C ALA A 29 3.92 -5.62 -5.28
N HIS A 30 3.38 -6.80 -4.96
CA HIS A 30 3.24 -7.25 -3.57
C HIS A 30 4.59 -7.36 -2.86
N THR A 31 5.56 -8.04 -3.47
CA THR A 31 6.92 -8.17 -2.92
C THR A 31 7.59 -6.80 -2.78
N LYS A 32 7.38 -5.89 -3.74
CA LYS A 32 7.90 -4.52 -3.68
C LYS A 32 7.37 -3.78 -2.46
N LEU A 33 6.06 -3.80 -2.22
CA LEU A 33 5.48 -3.14 -1.05
C LEU A 33 5.94 -3.81 0.25
N ALA A 34 5.91 -5.14 0.33
CA ALA A 34 6.34 -5.89 1.50
C ALA A 34 7.80 -5.58 1.87
N ASN A 35 8.71 -5.55 0.89
CA ASN A 35 10.12 -5.21 1.13
C ASN A 35 10.29 -3.77 1.63
N LYS A 36 9.50 -2.82 1.10
CA LYS A 36 9.54 -1.42 1.56
C LYS A 36 9.03 -1.26 2.98
N LEU A 37 7.97 -1.98 3.36
CA LEU A 37 7.41 -1.97 4.72
C LEU A 37 8.34 -2.66 5.75
N ALA A 38 9.04 -3.71 5.32
CA ALA A 38 10.00 -4.41 6.15
C ALA A 38 11.38 -3.72 6.23
N GLU A 39 11.58 -2.63 5.50
CA GLU A 39 12.89 -1.99 5.30
C GLU A 39 14.00 -2.96 4.83
N ASN A 40 13.64 -3.95 4.01
CA ASN A 40 14.55 -5.00 3.58
C ASN A 40 15.75 -4.41 2.83
N LYS A 41 16.94 -4.96 3.08
CA LYS A 41 18.15 -4.62 2.34
C LYS A 41 18.11 -5.25 0.94
N SER A 42 18.35 -4.46 -0.09
CA SER A 42 18.52 -4.93 -1.48
C SER A 42 19.77 -4.27 -2.06
N GLY A 43 20.75 -5.08 -2.47
CA GLY A 43 22.07 -4.59 -2.86
C GLY A 43 22.75 -3.83 -1.71
N THR A 44 23.14 -2.57 -1.96
CA THR A 44 23.82 -1.71 -0.99
C THR A 44 22.86 -0.83 -0.14
N GLY A 45 21.56 -0.85 -0.40
CA GLY A 45 20.59 0.06 0.22
C GLY A 45 19.41 -0.63 0.92
N LYS A 46 18.78 0.08 1.88
CA LYS A 46 17.48 -0.32 2.46
C LYS A 46 16.35 0.17 1.55
N GLN A 47 15.41 -0.69 1.21
CA GLN A 47 14.18 -0.28 0.53
C GLN A 47 13.25 0.36 1.55
N ARG A 48 13.06 1.69 1.47
CA ARG A 48 12.12 2.42 2.34
C ARG A 48 10.84 2.77 1.58
N VAL A 49 9.76 2.95 2.33
CA VAL A 49 8.58 3.67 1.83
C VAL A 49 9.01 5.11 1.53
N THR A 50 8.68 5.59 0.34
CA THR A 50 8.96 6.96 -0.12
C THR A 50 7.68 7.77 -0.13
N ASP A 51 7.81 9.10 -0.19
CA ASP A 51 6.66 10.01 -0.29
C ASP A 51 5.77 9.68 -1.50
N THR A 52 6.36 9.22 -2.61
CA THR A 52 5.62 8.75 -3.78
C THR A 52 4.82 7.49 -3.48
N ASP A 53 5.39 6.54 -2.72
CA ASP A 53 4.65 5.34 -2.33
C ASP A 53 3.49 5.70 -1.37
N GLU A 54 3.69 6.66 -0.46
CA GLU A 54 2.60 7.14 0.40
C GLU A 54 1.49 7.84 -0.39
N ALA A 55 1.84 8.68 -1.37
CA ALA A 55 0.87 9.34 -2.23
C ALA A 55 0.01 8.34 -3.00
N LEU A 56 0.65 7.32 -3.62
CA LEU A 56 -0.05 6.25 -4.32
C LEU A 56 -0.96 5.44 -3.39
N ALA A 57 -0.50 5.15 -2.16
CA ALA A 57 -1.33 4.44 -1.20
C ALA A 57 -2.56 5.26 -0.80
N LYS A 58 -2.40 6.57 -0.52
CA LYS A 58 -3.50 7.47 -0.17
C LYS A 58 -4.54 7.54 -1.29
N GLU A 59 -4.10 7.68 -2.55
CA GLU A 59 -4.99 7.72 -3.71
C GLU A 59 -5.84 6.44 -3.83
N GLU A 60 -5.22 5.27 -3.67
CA GLU A 60 -5.94 3.99 -3.76
C GLU A 60 -6.87 3.74 -2.57
N LEU A 61 -6.50 4.22 -1.39
CA LEU A 61 -7.35 4.17 -0.20
C LEU A 61 -8.56 5.11 -0.33
N GLU A 62 -8.40 6.29 -0.91
CA GLU A 62 -9.51 7.21 -1.18
C GLU A 62 -10.54 6.57 -2.14
N LYS A 63 -10.08 5.91 -3.19
CA LYS A 63 -10.95 5.12 -4.09
C LYS A 63 -11.68 4.00 -3.35
N LEU A 64 -11.04 3.38 -2.35
CA LEU A 64 -11.68 2.38 -1.50
C LEU A 64 -12.75 3.01 -0.60
N ILE A 65 -12.48 4.18 0.00
CA ILE A 65 -13.46 4.92 0.83
C ILE A 65 -14.72 5.20 0.03
N HIS A 66 -14.62 5.74 -1.19
CA HIS A 66 -15.78 6.02 -2.03
C HIS A 66 -16.64 4.76 -2.29
N ARG A 67 -15.99 3.61 -2.54
CA ARG A 67 -16.69 2.34 -2.74
C ARG A 67 -17.37 1.83 -1.47
N ILE A 68 -16.72 1.97 -0.31
CA ILE A 68 -17.28 1.58 0.99
C ILE A 68 -18.51 2.45 1.31
N VAL A 69 -18.39 3.78 1.17
CA VAL A 69 -19.50 4.71 1.41
C VAL A 69 -20.67 4.43 0.46
N ALA A 70 -20.39 4.19 -0.82
CA ALA A 70 -21.41 3.83 -1.81
C ALA A 70 -22.07 2.47 -1.51
N PHE A 71 -21.39 1.54 -0.84
CA PHE A 71 -21.98 0.27 -0.41
C PHE A 71 -22.83 0.41 0.86
N ILE A 72 -22.39 1.22 1.83
CA ILE A 72 -23.11 1.46 3.08
C ILE A 72 -24.44 2.22 2.86
N ASN A 73 -24.45 3.17 1.92
CA ASN A 73 -25.62 4.01 1.64
C ASN A 73 -26.59 3.42 0.60
N GLN A 74 -26.45 2.13 0.25
CA GLN A 74 -27.43 1.38 -0.55
C GLN A 74 -28.61 0.94 0.30
#